data_AF-A0A8E0IP70-F1
#
_entry.id   AF-A0A8E0IP70-F1
#
_cell.length_a   1.000
_cell.length_b   1.000
_cell.length_c   1.000
_cell.angle_alpha   90.00
_cell.angle_beta   90.00
_cell.angle_gamma   90.00
#
_symmetry.space_group_name_H-M   'P 1'
#
loop_
_entity.id
_entity.type
_entity.pdbx_description
1 polymer ?
#
loop_
_entity_poly.entity_id
_entity_poly.type
_entity_poly.pdbx_seq_one_letter_code
_entity_poly.pdbx_strand_id
1 'polypeptide(L)'
;MWSFVHEDLFATWHRLYGPQRYLEVAAGNGYVSAGLRAQGDKTITTDAHTWTKENVTGRQPLVPVKTATANAALFLYAQQVDAVVMAWSPDKDPNDVRFLHIMQHYFPTKQLFVIGERNGATNSRLFWQEARTVPDRRLFALNRAFGHFDAIHERVYRLQ
;
A
#
# COMPACT_ATOMS: atom_id res chain seq x y z
N MET A 1 -9.23 -17.20 3.58
CA MET A 1 -8.30 -17.19 4.74
C MET A 1 -7.22 -16.10 4.58
N TRP A 2 -7.58 -14.93 4.04
CA TRP A 2 -6.75 -13.71 4.04
C TRP A 2 -7.35 -12.69 5.03
N SER A 3 -8.69 -12.65 5.13
CA SER A 3 -9.44 -11.72 6.00
C SER A 3 -9.10 -11.81 7.49
N PHE A 4 -9.01 -13.01 8.07
CA PHE A 4 -8.74 -13.18 9.50
C PHE A 4 -7.28 -12.86 9.88
N VAL A 5 -6.32 -13.18 9.00
CA VAL A 5 -4.88 -12.96 9.26
C VAL A 5 -4.54 -11.47 9.31
N HIS A 6 -5.29 -10.64 8.58
CA HIS A 6 -5.03 -9.20 8.54
C HIS A 6 -5.91 -8.36 9.48
N GLU A 7 -6.89 -8.94 10.17
CA GLU A 7 -7.69 -8.17 11.13
C GLU A 7 -6.79 -7.63 12.26
N ASP A 8 -5.94 -8.48 12.83
CA ASP A 8 -4.95 -8.10 13.84
C ASP A 8 -3.92 -7.08 13.33
N LEU A 9 -3.54 -7.20 12.06
CA LEU A 9 -2.66 -6.23 11.39
C LEU A 9 -3.30 -4.84 11.41
N PHE A 10 -4.51 -4.70 10.86
CA PHE A 10 -5.15 -3.40 10.71
C PHE A 10 -5.58 -2.82 12.06
N ALA A 11 -6.04 -3.64 13.00
CA ALA A 11 -6.31 -3.21 14.36
C ALA A 11 -5.03 -2.67 15.05
N THR A 12 -3.91 -3.37 14.86
CA THR A 12 -2.60 -2.90 15.36
C THR A 12 -2.15 -1.63 14.64
N TRP A 13 -2.36 -1.54 13.32
CA TRP A 13 -2.05 -0.35 12.53
C TRP A 13 -2.80 0.87 13.05
N HIS A 14 -4.12 0.77 13.17
CA HIS A 14 -4.97 1.85 13.65
C HIS A 14 -4.57 2.29 15.06
N ARG A 15 -4.31 1.35 15.97
CA ARG A 15 -3.84 1.65 17.34
C ARG A 15 -2.50 2.41 17.36
N LEU A 16 -1.57 2.10 16.45
CA LEU A 16 -0.22 2.68 16.44
C LEU A 16 -0.13 4.04 15.74
N TYR A 17 -0.97 4.26 14.73
CA TYR A 17 -0.94 5.46 13.88
C TYR A 17 -2.13 6.39 14.09
N GLY A 18 -3.11 5.97 14.90
CA GLY A 18 -4.36 6.69 15.13
C GLY A 18 -5.26 6.71 13.90
N PRO A 19 -6.41 7.40 13.99
CA PRO A 19 -7.29 7.61 12.84
C PRO A 19 -6.55 8.38 11.75
N GLN A 20 -6.49 7.82 10.55
CA GLN A 20 -5.90 8.48 9.38
C GLN A 20 -6.75 8.35 8.14
N ARG A 21 -6.49 9.26 7.20
CA ARG A 21 -6.98 9.16 5.82
C ARG A 21 -5.88 8.54 4.96
N TYR A 22 -6.18 7.46 4.26
CA TYR A 22 -5.25 6.77 3.40
C TYR A 22 -5.63 6.88 1.92
N LEU A 23 -4.63 7.04 1.06
CA LEU A 23 -4.75 6.77 -0.37
C LEU A 23 -4.12 5.41 -0.65
N GLU A 24 -4.91 4.41 -1.05
CA GLU A 24 -4.39 3.16 -1.59
C GLU A 24 -4.22 3.29 -3.10
N VAL A 25 -3.01 3.03 -3.59
CA VAL A 25 -2.68 2.98 -5.02
C VAL A 25 -2.32 1.57 -5.45
N ALA A 26 -2.54 1.25 -6.72
CA ALA A 26 -2.38 -0.11 -7.24
C ALA A 26 -3.14 -1.14 -6.37
N ALA A 27 -4.35 -0.77 -5.98
CA ALA A 27 -5.13 -1.45 -4.95
C ALA A 27 -5.64 -2.84 -5.37
N GLY A 28 -5.69 -3.14 -6.68
CA GLY A 28 -6.40 -4.30 -7.20
C GLY A 28 -7.85 -4.35 -6.70
N ASN A 29 -8.15 -5.31 -5.83
CA ASN A 29 -9.47 -5.48 -5.20
C ASN A 29 -9.68 -4.63 -3.92
N GLY A 30 -8.69 -3.83 -3.49
CA GLY A 30 -8.80 -2.91 -2.36
C GLY A 30 -8.75 -3.58 -0.98
N TYR A 31 -7.95 -4.65 -0.83
CA TYR A 31 -7.82 -5.38 0.43
C TYR A 31 -7.29 -4.51 1.58
N VAL A 32 -6.29 -3.67 1.31
CA VAL A 32 -5.70 -2.80 2.34
C VAL A 32 -6.73 -1.75 2.76
N SER A 33 -7.42 -1.12 1.80
CA SER A 33 -8.51 -0.19 2.10
C SER A 33 -9.64 -0.84 2.87
N ALA A 34 -10.02 -2.09 2.57
CA ALA A 34 -11.08 -2.79 3.28
C ALA A 34 -10.70 -3.01 4.75
N GLY A 35 -9.48 -3.46 5.00
CA GLY A 35 -8.96 -3.68 6.34
C GLY A 35 -8.84 -2.42 7.18
N LEU A 36 -8.31 -1.34 6.60
CA LEU A 36 -8.23 -0.02 7.25
C LEU A 36 -9.64 0.54 7.57
N ARG A 37 -10.59 0.45 6.61
CA ARG A 37 -11.97 0.88 6.83
C ARG A 37 -12.67 0.10 7.94
N ALA A 38 -12.39 -1.19 8.08
CA ALA A 38 -12.96 -2.01 9.16
C ALA A 38 -12.56 -1.50 10.56
N GLN A 39 -11.45 -0.77 10.68
CA GLN A 39 -10.98 -0.16 11.92
C GLN A 39 -11.44 1.30 12.10
N GLY A 40 -12.20 1.85 11.15
CA GLY A 40 -12.71 3.22 11.20
C GLY A 40 -11.88 4.25 10.43
N ASP A 41 -10.80 3.85 9.75
CA ASP A 41 -10.03 4.75 8.91
C ASP A 41 -10.77 5.11 7.61
N LYS A 42 -10.47 6.30 7.07
CA LYS A 42 -11.03 6.74 5.79
C LYS A 42 -10.05 6.41 4.68
N THR A 43 -10.52 5.81 3.59
CA THR A 43 -9.64 5.49 2.46
C THR A 43 -10.19 6.00 1.14
N ILE A 44 -9.28 6.41 0.26
CA ILE A 44 -9.49 6.61 -1.17
C ILE A 44 -8.74 5.47 -1.85
N THR A 45 -9.46 4.62 -2.58
CA THR A 45 -8.89 3.40 -3.18
C THR A 45 -8.79 3.61 -4.68
N THR A 46 -7.60 3.40 -5.26
CA THR A 46 -7.35 3.63 -6.70
C THR A 46 -6.60 2.49 -7.34
N ASP A 47 -6.96 2.19 -8.58
CA ASP A 47 -6.29 1.18 -9.39
C ASP A 47 -6.42 1.52 -10.89
N ALA A 48 -5.44 1.10 -11.69
CA ALA A 48 -5.45 1.34 -13.15
C ALA A 48 -6.34 0.34 -13.91
N HIS A 49 -6.75 -0.76 -13.26
CA HIS A 49 -7.48 -1.89 -13.83
C HIS A 49 -6.78 -2.57 -15.02
N THR A 50 -5.46 -2.38 -15.18
CA THR A 50 -4.65 -2.94 -16.27
C THR A 50 -4.55 -4.46 -16.24
N TRP A 51 -4.79 -5.08 -15.08
CA TRP A 51 -4.75 -6.53 -14.82
C TRP A 51 -6.08 -7.26 -15.08
N THR A 52 -7.16 -6.55 -15.41
CA THR A 52 -8.51 -7.14 -15.61
C THR A 52 -8.61 -8.09 -16.81
N LYS A 53 -7.63 -8.06 -17.72
CA LYS A 53 -7.55 -9.00 -18.85
C LYS A 53 -6.97 -10.37 -18.47
N GLU A 54 -6.25 -10.47 -17.35
CA GLU A 54 -5.51 -11.69 -16.98
C GLU A 54 -6.08 -12.44 -15.77
N ASN A 55 -7.01 -11.85 -15.00
CA ASN A 55 -7.47 -12.47 -13.75
C ASN A 55 -8.99 -12.40 -13.53
N VAL A 56 -9.62 -13.57 -13.41
CA VAL A 56 -11.09 -13.73 -13.24
C VAL A 56 -11.56 -13.31 -11.83
N THR A 57 -10.65 -13.34 -10.85
CA THR A 57 -10.88 -12.95 -9.44
C THR A 57 -10.97 -11.44 -9.21
N GLY A 58 -10.77 -10.61 -10.23
CA GLY A 58 -10.78 -9.14 -10.15
C GLY A 58 -12.11 -8.44 -10.29
N ARG A 59 -13.21 -9.20 -10.38
CA ARG A 59 -14.51 -8.64 -10.81
C ARG A 59 -15.35 -8.05 -9.68
N GLN A 60 -14.97 -8.26 -8.42
CA GLN A 60 -15.70 -7.75 -7.27
C GLN A 60 -14.71 -7.18 -6.24
N PRO A 61 -14.39 -5.88 -6.34
CA PRO A 61 -13.56 -5.25 -5.33
C PRO A 61 -14.30 -5.23 -3.98
N LEU A 62 -13.54 -5.36 -2.89
CA LEU A 62 -14.08 -5.36 -1.52
C LEU A 62 -14.61 -3.98 -1.11
N VAL A 63 -14.20 -2.95 -1.85
CA VAL A 63 -14.54 -1.56 -1.62
C VAL A 63 -14.64 -0.81 -2.94
N PRO A 64 -15.27 0.37 -3.01
CA PRO A 64 -15.26 1.18 -4.22
C PRO A 64 -13.82 1.57 -4.62
N VAL A 65 -13.40 1.17 -5.82
CA VAL A 65 -12.10 1.49 -6.42
C VAL A 65 -12.30 2.49 -7.56
N LYS A 66 -11.58 3.61 -7.51
CA LYS A 66 -11.60 4.63 -8.56
C LYS A 66 -10.52 4.30 -9.60
N THR A 67 -10.86 4.44 -10.87
CA THR A 67 -9.91 4.25 -11.97
C THR A 67 -8.87 5.38 -11.98
N ALA A 68 -7.64 5.07 -11.58
CA ALA A 68 -6.48 5.96 -11.71
C ALA A 68 -5.18 5.15 -11.60
N THR A 69 -4.16 5.50 -12.40
CA THR A 69 -2.81 4.97 -12.19
C THR A 69 -2.24 5.47 -10.88
N ALA A 70 -1.28 4.75 -10.28
CA ALA A 70 -0.65 5.17 -9.02
C ALA A 70 -0.09 6.60 -9.09
N ASN A 71 0.57 6.93 -10.19
CA ASN A 71 1.10 8.27 -10.45
C ASN A 71 0.00 9.34 -10.54
N ALA A 72 -1.09 9.07 -11.26
CA ALA A 72 -2.20 10.02 -11.38
C ALA A 72 -2.94 10.20 -10.04
N ALA A 73 -3.12 9.11 -9.29
CA ALA A 73 -3.79 9.12 -7.99
C ALA A 73 -3.10 10.05 -6.97
N LEU A 74 -1.76 10.14 -7.01
CA LEU A 74 -1.03 11.08 -6.17
C LEU A 74 -1.47 12.53 -6.41
N PHE A 75 -1.49 12.97 -7.66
CA PHE A 75 -1.88 14.35 -7.99
C PHE A 75 -3.36 14.63 -7.74
N LEU A 76 -4.22 13.63 -7.90
CA LEU A 76 -5.66 13.78 -7.65
C LEU A 76 -6.02 13.81 -6.15
N TYR A 77 -5.33 13.00 -5.34
CA TYR A 77 -5.84 12.64 -4.00
C TYR A 77 -4.83 12.79 -2.86
N ALA A 78 -3.51 12.89 -3.09
CA ALA A 78 -2.52 12.90 -2.01
C ALA A 78 -2.72 14.07 -1.02
N GLN A 79 -3.22 15.22 -1.49
CA GLN A 79 -3.52 16.37 -0.62
C GLN A 79 -4.70 16.13 0.34
N GLN A 80 -5.57 15.16 0.03
CA GLN A 80 -6.78 14.86 0.81
C GLN A 80 -6.54 13.83 1.92
N VAL A 81 -5.35 13.22 1.93
CA VAL A 81 -5.00 12.09 2.81
C VAL A 81 -3.77 12.42 3.65
N ASP A 82 -3.58 11.65 4.72
CA ASP A 82 -2.45 11.78 5.64
C ASP A 82 -1.30 10.84 5.25
N ALA A 83 -1.65 9.70 4.66
CA ALA A 83 -0.70 8.68 4.19
C ALA A 83 -1.12 8.06 2.85
N VAL A 84 -0.13 7.58 2.11
CA VAL A 84 -0.28 6.75 0.92
C VAL A 84 0.15 5.33 1.28
N VAL A 85 -0.59 4.33 0.80
CA VAL A 85 -0.30 2.91 1.03
C VAL A 85 -0.35 2.14 -0.28
N MET A 86 0.53 1.15 -0.41
CA MET A 86 0.52 0.23 -1.56
C MET A 86 0.98 -1.17 -1.17
N ALA A 87 0.46 -2.17 -1.89
CA ALA A 87 0.90 -3.55 -1.90
C ALA A 87 1.11 -3.98 -3.37
N TRP A 88 2.10 -3.37 -4.02
CA TRP A 88 2.25 -3.45 -5.48
C TRP A 88 3.07 -4.70 -5.88
N SER A 89 2.38 -5.66 -6.49
CA SER A 89 3.01 -6.79 -7.20
C SER A 89 4.11 -6.30 -8.17
N PRO A 90 5.25 -7.00 -8.33
CA PRO A 90 6.31 -6.52 -9.18
C PRO A 90 5.84 -6.70 -10.64
N ASP A 91 5.45 -5.60 -11.27
CA ASP A 91 5.36 -5.58 -12.71
C ASP A 91 6.74 -5.19 -13.26
N LYS A 92 7.07 -5.62 -14.48
CA LYS A 92 8.27 -5.15 -15.22
C LYS A 92 8.14 -3.67 -15.62
N ASP A 93 7.21 -2.96 -15.01
CA ASP A 93 6.83 -1.59 -15.30
C ASP A 93 7.62 -0.64 -14.39
N PRO A 94 8.47 0.25 -14.95
CA PRO A 94 9.25 1.23 -14.17
C PRO A 94 8.39 2.33 -13.51
N ASN A 95 7.06 2.25 -13.60
CA ASN A 95 6.15 3.22 -13.01
C ASN A 95 6.26 3.34 -11.49
N ASP A 96 6.78 2.33 -10.79
CA ASP A 96 7.00 2.33 -9.34
C ASP A 96 8.14 3.28 -8.91
N VAL A 97 9.24 3.34 -9.66
CA VAL A 97 10.35 4.28 -9.41
C VAL A 97 9.89 5.70 -9.67
N ARG A 98 9.14 5.92 -10.75
CA ARG A 98 8.55 7.23 -11.03
C ARG A 98 7.58 7.65 -9.92
N PHE A 99 6.78 6.72 -9.40
CA PHE A 99 5.90 6.95 -8.27
C PHE A 99 6.68 7.40 -7.03
N LEU A 100 7.79 6.71 -6.72
CA LEU A 100 8.67 7.08 -5.61
C LEU A 100 9.23 8.50 -5.78
N HIS A 101 9.73 8.85 -6.96
CA HIS A 101 10.23 10.21 -7.22
C HIS A 101 9.15 11.28 -7.09
N ILE A 102 7.92 11.00 -7.54
CA ILE A 102 6.81 11.94 -7.38
C ILE A 102 6.50 12.15 -5.90
N MET A 103 6.44 11.08 -5.10
CA MET A 103 6.26 11.19 -3.65
C MET A 103 7.36 12.04 -3.00
N GLN A 104 8.61 11.76 -3.32
CA GLN A 104 9.77 12.49 -2.76
C GLN A 104 9.79 13.97 -3.15
N HIS A 105 9.44 14.30 -4.39
CA HIS A 105 9.58 15.66 -4.92
C HIS A 105 8.35 16.54 -4.61
N TYR A 106 7.15 16.00 -4.84
CA TYR A 106 5.90 16.78 -4.75
C TYR A 106 5.15 16.58 -3.44
N PHE A 107 5.38 15.47 -2.74
CA PHE A 107 4.66 15.11 -1.52
C PHE A 107 5.61 14.72 -0.36
N PRO A 108 6.72 15.45 -0.11
CA PRO A 108 7.76 15.03 0.84
C PRO A 108 7.30 14.92 2.30
N THR A 109 6.13 15.50 2.62
CA THR A 109 5.52 15.47 3.96
C THR A 109 4.52 14.32 4.14
N LYS A 110 4.13 13.62 3.06
CA LYS A 110 3.20 12.50 3.12
C LYS A 110 3.93 11.24 3.54
N GLN A 111 3.25 10.42 4.34
CA GLN A 111 3.78 9.11 4.71
C GLN A 111 3.56 8.14 3.56
N LEU A 112 4.59 7.37 3.20
CA LEU A 112 4.44 6.24 2.28
C LEU A 112 4.61 4.93 3.05
N PHE A 113 3.56 4.11 3.05
CA PHE A 113 3.60 2.74 3.53
C PHE A 113 3.62 1.76 2.36
N VAL A 114 4.55 0.83 2.39
CA VAL A 114 4.66 -0.24 1.39
C VAL A 114 4.54 -1.58 2.10
N ILE A 115 3.57 -2.38 1.70
CA ILE A 115 3.42 -3.77 2.14
C ILE A 115 4.04 -4.65 1.06
N GLY A 116 4.99 -5.50 1.43
CA GLY A 116 5.53 -6.50 0.52
C GLY A 116 6.94 -6.96 0.87
N GLU A 117 7.67 -7.47 -0.12
CA GLU A 117 8.98 -8.09 0.08
C GLU A 117 10.10 -7.30 -0.62
N ARG A 118 11.06 -6.80 0.16
CA ARG A 118 12.23 -6.10 -0.37
C ARG A 118 13.14 -7.08 -1.12
N ASN A 119 13.44 -6.77 -2.39
CA ASN A 119 14.17 -7.65 -3.31
C ASN A 119 13.46 -8.98 -3.63
N GLY A 120 12.15 -9.05 -3.39
CA GLY A 120 11.33 -10.23 -3.69
C GLY A 120 10.18 -9.88 -4.63
N ALA A 121 8.98 -10.30 -4.26
CA ALA A 121 7.80 -10.18 -5.10
C ALA A 121 7.03 -8.84 -4.97
N THR A 122 7.69 -7.70 -4.72
CA THR A 122 6.98 -6.41 -4.58
C THR A 122 7.85 -5.27 -5.07
N ASN A 123 7.32 -4.42 -5.95
CA ASN A 123 8.08 -3.37 -6.65
C ASN A 123 9.34 -3.90 -7.38
N SER A 124 9.95 -3.04 -8.18
CA SER A 124 11.21 -3.30 -8.88
C SER A 124 12.40 -3.27 -7.93
N ARG A 125 13.50 -3.90 -8.36
CA ARG A 125 14.79 -3.80 -7.65
C ARG A 125 15.27 -2.35 -7.54
N LEU A 126 15.05 -1.54 -8.59
CA LEU A 126 15.47 -0.14 -8.61
C LEU A 126 14.70 0.68 -7.58
N PHE A 127 13.39 0.45 -7.43
CA PHE A 127 12.59 1.06 -6.38
C PHE A 127 13.20 0.83 -4.99
N TRP A 128 13.57 -0.42 -4.66
CA TRP A 128 14.16 -0.74 -3.36
C TRP A 128 15.60 -0.25 -3.15
N GLN A 129 16.30 0.06 -4.24
CA GLN A 129 17.62 0.68 -4.20
C GLN A 129 17.53 2.18 -3.90
N GLU A 130 16.52 2.86 -4.45
CA GLU A 130 16.34 4.30 -4.30
C GLU A 130 15.45 4.70 -3.11
N ALA A 131 14.57 3.80 -2.67
CA ALA A 131 13.68 3.99 -1.53
C ALA A 131 14.47 4.26 -0.24
N ARG A 132 14.17 5.39 0.40
CA ARG A 132 14.75 5.76 1.69
C ARG A 132 13.82 5.29 2.80
N THR A 133 14.29 4.37 3.62
CA THR A 133 13.52 3.89 4.77
C THR A 133 13.46 4.96 5.85
N VAL A 134 12.28 5.22 6.38
CA VAL A 134 12.07 6.09 7.55
C VAL A 134 12.04 5.22 8.81
N PRO A 135 12.99 5.39 9.76
CA PRO A 135 12.97 4.64 11.01
C PRO A 135 11.70 4.93 11.81
N ASP A 136 10.95 3.88 12.15
CA ASP A 136 9.75 3.98 12.98
C ASP A 136 9.60 2.73 13.84
N ARG A 137 9.74 2.89 15.16
CA ARG A 137 9.68 1.78 16.11
C ARG A 137 8.32 1.07 16.09
N ARG A 138 7.26 1.76 15.67
CA ARG A 138 5.91 1.18 15.55
C ARG A 138 5.86 0.08 14.49
N LEU A 139 6.71 0.15 13.46
CA LEU A 139 6.77 -0.88 12.43
C LEU A 139 7.16 -2.26 12.98
N PHE A 140 7.89 -2.34 14.09
CA PHE A 140 8.20 -3.64 14.71
C PHE A 140 6.93 -4.35 15.20
N ALA A 141 6.08 -3.63 15.95
CA ALA A 141 4.83 -4.16 16.43
C ALA A 141 3.85 -4.47 15.27
N LEU A 142 3.84 -3.61 14.24
CA LEU A 142 3.02 -3.80 13.06
C LEU A 142 3.43 -5.06 12.26
N ASN A 143 4.72 -5.22 11.99
CA ASN A 143 5.24 -6.38 11.26
C ASN A 143 5.07 -7.70 12.03
N ARG A 144 5.11 -7.66 13.36
CA ARG A 144 4.76 -8.83 14.18
C ARG A 144 3.29 -9.21 14.05
N ALA A 145 2.39 -8.23 13.93
CA ALA A 145 0.96 -8.46 13.74
C ALA A 145 0.59 -8.87 12.30
N PHE A 146 1.41 -8.54 11.31
CA PHE A 146 1.23 -8.99 9.92
C PHE A 146 1.28 -10.52 9.80
N GLY A 147 1.99 -11.18 10.71
CA GLY A 147 2.22 -12.61 10.66
C GLY A 147 3.26 -13.00 9.60
N HIS A 148 3.64 -14.28 9.61
CA HIS A 148 4.46 -14.88 8.55
C HIS A 148 3.61 -15.92 7.84
N PHE A 149 3.38 -15.74 6.54
CA PHE A 149 2.71 -16.73 5.70
C PHE A 149 3.77 -17.39 4.80
N ASP A 150 4.23 -18.58 5.20
CA ASP A 150 5.17 -19.40 4.44
C ASP A 150 6.48 -18.68 4.04
N ALA A 151 7.14 -19.09 2.94
CA ALA A 151 8.43 -18.60 2.45
C ALA A 151 8.47 -17.13 1.96
N ILE A 152 7.38 -16.38 2.02
CA ILE A 152 7.32 -14.98 1.55
C ILE A 152 7.50 -14.03 2.75
N HIS A 153 8.57 -13.24 2.73
CA HIS A 153 8.91 -12.34 3.83
C HIS A 153 8.28 -10.94 3.68
N GLU A 154 6.95 -10.90 3.54
CA GLU A 154 6.24 -9.64 3.47
C GLU A 154 6.34 -8.84 4.78
N ARG A 155 6.54 -7.53 4.64
CA ARG A 155 6.61 -6.57 5.72
C ARG A 155 5.98 -5.26 5.29
N VAL A 156 5.50 -4.51 6.27
CA VAL A 156 5.19 -3.09 6.15
C VAL A 156 6.48 -2.28 6.35
N TYR A 157 6.80 -1.49 5.34
CA TYR A 157 7.86 -0.49 5.33
C TYR A 157 7.25 0.91 5.37
N ARG A 158 7.96 1.83 6.03
CA ARG A 158 7.71 3.26 5.89
C ARG A 158 8.86 3.87 5.10
N LEU A 159 8.51 4.53 3.99
CA LEU A 159 9.46 5.11 3.06
C LEU A 159 9.27 6.62 2.96
N GLN A 160 10.30 7.31 2.47
CA GLN A 160 10.26 8.71 2.09
C GLN A 160 10.72 8.89 0.65
#